data_AF-A0A5N9DYB3-F1
#
_entry.id   AF-A0A5N9DYB3-F1
#
_cell.length_a   1.000
_cell.length_b   1.000
_cell.length_c   1.000
_cell.angle_alpha   90.00
_cell.angle_beta   90.00
_cell.angle_gamma   90.00
#
_symmetry.space_group_name_H-M   'P 1'
#
loop_
_entity.id
_entity.type
_entity.pdbx_description
1 polymer ?
#
loop_
_entity_poly.entity_id
_entity_poly.type
_entity_poly.pdbx_seq_one_letter_code
_entity_poly.pdbx_strand_id
1 'polypeptide(L)'
;MFIGYFPARPYQDPQPGVFGATGTPIKDLTLSNSVYDAKLGASLYNRYLDEKIYAQQMRFGRLKLNEHHSTPFCMGRVINVETSILRTADR
;
A
#
# COMPACT_ATOMS: atom_id res chain seq x y z
N MET A 1 -21.18 3.63 15.58
CA MET A 1 -20.66 2.62 14.63
C MET A 1 -19.14 2.71 14.60
N PHE A 2 -18.42 1.59 14.74
CA PHE A 2 -16.95 1.55 14.72
C PHE A 2 -16.47 1.09 13.33
N ILE A 3 -15.85 1.98 12.56
CA ILE A 3 -15.43 1.72 11.17
C ILE A 3 -13.90 1.67 11.12
N GLY A 4 -13.35 0.63 10.50
CA GLY A 4 -11.90 0.46 10.30
C GLY A 4 -11.48 0.65 8.84
N TYR A 5 -10.27 1.19 8.63
CA TYR A 5 -9.68 1.41 7.30
C TYR A 5 -8.56 0.40 7.00
N PHE A 6 -8.77 -0.45 6.00
CA PHE A 6 -7.88 -1.57 5.66
C PHE A 6 -7.76 -1.86 4.14
N PRO A 7 -7.09 -0.99 3.37
CA PRO A 7 -6.75 -1.26 1.97
C PRO A 7 -5.58 -2.24 1.82
N ALA A 8 -5.56 -2.97 0.70
CA ALA A 8 -4.44 -3.84 0.31
C ALA A 8 -3.18 -3.07 -0.15
N ARG A 9 -3.33 -1.82 -0.62
CA ARG A 9 -2.23 -0.95 -1.08
C ARG A 9 -1.39 -1.58 -2.22
N PRO A 10 -2.03 -1.90 -3.36
CA PRO A 10 -1.34 -2.56 -4.47
C PRO A 10 -0.30 -1.64 -5.11
N TYR A 11 0.72 -2.19 -5.75
CA TYR A 11 1.55 -1.42 -6.68
C TYR A 11 0.69 -1.04 -7.90
N GLN A 12 0.41 0.25 -8.07
CA GLN A 12 -0.50 0.75 -9.09
C GLN A 12 0.23 1.30 -10.29
N ASP A 13 0.62 0.41 -11.20
CA ASP A 13 1.29 0.77 -12.44
C ASP A 13 0.43 0.40 -13.66
N PRO A 14 -0.02 1.40 -14.45
CA PRO A 14 -0.82 1.15 -15.64
C PRO A 14 -0.03 0.52 -16.79
N GLN A 15 1.30 0.67 -16.84
CA GLN A 15 2.12 0.17 -17.96
C GLN A 15 2.20 -1.36 -18.02
N PRO A 16 2.59 -2.08 -16.94
CA PRO A 16 2.58 -3.54 -16.91
C PRO A 16 1.21 -4.12 -16.58
N GLY A 17 0.18 -3.28 -16.40
CA GLY A 17 -1.18 -3.71 -16.10
C GLY A 17 -1.31 -4.44 -14.75
N VAL A 18 -0.49 -4.10 -13.77
CA VAL A 18 -0.55 -4.69 -12.40
C VAL A 18 -1.60 -4.00 -11.52
N PHE A 19 -2.55 -3.29 -12.13
CA PHE A 19 -3.61 -2.56 -11.44
C PHE A 19 -4.90 -2.41 -12.27
N GLY A 20 -6.03 -2.71 -11.65
CA GLY A 20 -7.35 -2.57 -12.27
C GLY A 20 -7.78 -3.82 -13.04
N ALA A 21 -8.55 -3.64 -14.12
CA ALA A 21 -9.07 -4.73 -14.96
C ALA A 21 -8.06 -5.21 -16.04
N THR A 22 -6.79 -4.88 -15.88
CA THR A 22 -5.72 -4.98 -16.88
C THR A 22 -5.15 -6.39 -17.07
N GLY A 23 -5.67 -7.39 -16.35
CA GLY A 23 -5.44 -8.82 -16.62
C GLY A 23 -4.16 -9.43 -16.02
N THR A 24 -3.14 -8.65 -15.68
CA THR A 24 -1.91 -9.19 -15.05
C THR A 24 -2.19 -9.65 -13.62
N PRO A 25 -1.89 -10.91 -13.24
CA PRO A 25 -2.19 -11.40 -11.90
C PRO A 25 -1.32 -10.72 -10.83
N ILE A 26 -1.94 -9.93 -9.95
CA ILE A 26 -1.23 -9.13 -8.92
C ILE A 26 -0.58 -9.97 -7.81
N LYS A 27 -0.86 -11.27 -7.75
CA LYS A 27 -0.27 -12.23 -6.80
C LYS A 27 0.75 -13.17 -7.46
N ASP A 28 1.12 -12.89 -8.72
CA ASP A 28 2.09 -13.70 -9.44
C ASP A 28 3.48 -13.54 -8.82
N LEU A 29 4.01 -14.65 -8.31
CA LEU A 29 5.35 -14.73 -7.72
C LEU A 29 6.45 -14.82 -8.80
N THR A 30 6.07 -15.04 -10.06
CA THR A 30 6.99 -15.15 -11.20
C THR A 30 7.18 -13.83 -11.95
N LEU A 31 6.48 -12.77 -11.53
CA LEU A 31 6.60 -11.44 -12.12
C LEU A 31 8.03 -10.90 -12.01
N SER A 32 8.59 -10.42 -13.12
CA SER A 32 9.93 -9.85 -13.15
C SER A 32 10.03 -8.55 -12.35
N ASN A 33 11.11 -8.38 -11.58
CA ASN A 33 11.43 -7.10 -10.91
C ASN A 33 11.68 -5.95 -11.89
N SER A 34 11.98 -6.23 -13.17
CA SER A 34 12.12 -5.18 -14.20
C SER A 34 10.84 -4.38 -14.44
N VAL A 35 9.70 -4.88 -13.96
CA VAL A 35 8.39 -4.21 -13.99
C VAL A 35 8.28 -3.11 -12.94
N TYR A 36 9.14 -3.11 -11.91
CA TYR A 36 9.05 -2.16 -10.81
C TYR A 36 9.76 -0.83 -11.13
N ASP A 37 9.00 0.26 -11.11
CA ASP A 37 9.53 1.63 -11.13
C ASP A 37 9.66 2.14 -9.68
N ALA A 38 10.89 2.41 -9.26
CA ALA A 38 11.19 2.90 -7.93
C ALA A 38 10.61 4.28 -7.62
N LYS A 39 10.50 5.18 -8.61
CA LYS A 39 9.93 6.53 -8.42
C LYS A 39 8.42 6.44 -8.22
N LEU A 40 7.76 5.60 -9.02
CA LEU A 40 6.34 5.32 -8.85
C LEU A 40 6.09 4.64 -7.50
N GLY A 41 6.87 3.60 -7.17
CA GLY A 41 6.78 2.89 -5.90
C GLY A 41 6.92 3.82 -4.69
N ALA A 42 7.88 4.75 -4.70
CA ALA A 42 8.04 5.76 -3.66
C ALA A 42 6.83 6.70 -3.56
N SER A 43 6.30 7.16 -4.70
CA SER A 43 5.12 8.05 -4.74
C SER A 43 3.87 7.36 -4.19
N LEU A 44 3.66 6.09 -4.57
CA LEU A 44 2.58 5.27 -4.05
C LEU A 44 2.73 5.03 -2.55
N TYR A 45 3.94 4.75 -2.08
CA TYR A 45 4.21 4.52 -0.67
C TYR A 45 3.84 5.74 0.19
N ASN A 46 4.26 6.95 -0.21
CA ASN A 46 3.89 8.19 0.47
C ASN A 46 2.38 8.40 0.47
N ARG A 47 1.72 8.23 -0.68
CA ARG A 47 0.26 8.32 -0.76
C ARG A 47 -0.43 7.38 0.22
N TYR A 48 0.03 6.14 0.37
CA TYR A 48 -0.58 5.20 1.31
C TYR A 48 -0.41 5.60 2.78
N LEU A 49 0.68 6.28 3.13
CA LEU A 49 0.85 6.88 4.45
C LEU A 49 -0.12 8.05 4.63
N ASP A 50 -0.22 8.93 3.62
CA ASP A 50 -1.13 10.07 3.65
C ASP A 50 -2.59 9.63 3.78
N GLU A 51 -3.00 8.57 3.09
CA GLU A 51 -4.34 7.97 3.21
C GLU A 51 -4.63 7.49 4.63
N LYS A 52 -3.63 6.98 5.35
CA LYS A 52 -3.77 6.56 6.76
C LYS A 52 -3.95 7.75 7.69
N ILE A 53 -3.14 8.78 7.50
CA ILE A 53 -3.23 10.05 8.24
C ILE A 53 -4.60 10.69 7.99
N TYR A 54 -5.05 10.73 6.74
CA TYR A 54 -6.36 11.25 6.37
C TYR A 54 -7.50 10.42 6.96
N ALA A 55 -7.43 9.08 6.93
CA ALA A 55 -8.42 8.23 7.59
C ALA A 55 -8.52 8.51 9.09
N GLN A 56 -7.40 8.81 9.75
CA GLN A 56 -7.41 9.25 11.15
C GLN A 56 -8.10 10.61 11.33
N GLN A 57 -7.80 11.60 10.48
CA GLN A 57 -8.47 12.91 10.50
C GLN A 57 -9.99 12.78 10.30
N MET A 58 -10.41 11.83 9.47
CA MET A 58 -11.81 11.50 9.22
C MET A 58 -12.45 10.62 10.32
N ARG A 59 -11.77 10.41 11.45
CA ARG A 59 -12.26 9.71 12.66
C ARG A 59 -12.61 8.23 12.43
N PHE A 60 -11.88 7.55 11.54
CA PHE A 60 -11.94 6.08 11.50
C PHE A 60 -11.46 5.51 12.83
N GLY A 61 -12.20 4.56 13.39
CA GLY A 61 -11.94 4.01 14.72
C GLY A 61 -10.74 3.05 14.77
N ARG A 62 -10.27 2.55 13.62
CA ARG A 62 -9.07 1.72 13.53
C ARG A 62 -8.39 1.86 12.19
N LEU A 63 -7.07 1.99 12.21
CA LEU A 63 -6.22 1.76 11.04
C LEU A 63 -5.67 0.33 11.12
N LYS A 64 -5.77 -0.42 10.02
CA LYS A 64 -5.14 -1.74 9.90
C LYS A 64 -4.08 -1.67 8.80
N LEU A 65 -2.97 -2.36 9.01
CA LEU A 65 -1.87 -2.48 8.06
C LEU A 65 -1.79 -3.92 7.57
N ASN A 66 -1.47 -4.10 6.29
CA ASN A 66 -1.32 -5.41 5.67
C ASN A 66 0.13 -5.64 5.29
N GLU A 67 0.68 -6.79 5.66
CA GLU A 67 2.03 -7.18 5.24
C GLU A 67 1.95 -8.16 4.05
N HIS A 68 2.85 -7.99 3.08
CA HIS A 68 3.04 -8.92 1.99
C HIS A 68 4.45 -8.82 1.41
N HIS A 69 4.86 -9.87 0.71
CA HIS A 69 6.20 -10.00 0.15
C HIS A 69 6.11 -10.44 -1.31
N SER A 70 7.05 -9.97 -2.13
CA SER A 70 7.35 -10.48 -3.47
C SER A 70 6.23 -10.40 -4.54
N THR A 71 5.14 -9.67 -4.30
CA THR A 71 4.10 -9.46 -5.32
C THR A 71 3.60 -8.00 -5.31
N PRO A 72 3.07 -7.49 -6.44
CA PRO A 72 2.46 -6.16 -6.51
C PRO A 72 1.13 -6.05 -5.74
N PHE A 73 0.64 -7.13 -5.13
CA PHE A 73 -0.62 -7.12 -4.37
C PHE A 73 -0.63 -6.10 -3.22
N CYS A 74 0.50 -5.93 -2.54
CA CYS A 74 0.61 -5.04 -1.39
C CYS A 74 2.04 -4.52 -1.22
N MET A 75 2.17 -3.20 -1.11
CA MET A 75 3.44 -2.49 -0.92
C MET A 75 3.93 -2.46 0.54
N GLY A 76 3.20 -3.09 1.46
CA GLY A 76 3.56 -3.17 2.87
C GLY A 76 4.48 -4.34 3.17
N ARG A 77 5.79 -4.12 3.25
CA ARG A 77 6.77 -5.21 3.47
C ARG A 77 7.17 -5.42 4.93
N VAL A 78 7.24 -4.33 5.70
CA VAL A 78 7.79 -4.33 7.07
C VAL A 78 6.89 -3.45 7.95
N ILE A 79 5.87 -4.07 8.56
CA ILE A 79 4.76 -3.33 9.17
C ILE A 79 5.13 -2.60 10.46
N ASN A 80 6.11 -3.10 11.20
CA ASN A 80 6.63 -2.40 12.38
C ASN A 80 7.27 -1.04 12.01
N VAL A 81 7.99 -0.96 10.88
CA VAL A 81 8.56 0.31 10.40
C VAL A 81 7.44 1.27 9.99
N GLU A 82 6.48 0.79 9.19
CA GLU A 82 5.35 1.61 8.77
C GLU A 82 4.53 2.15 9.95
N THR A 83 4.27 1.30 10.95
CA THR A 83 3.58 1.70 12.19
C THR A 83 4.37 2.76 12.95
N SER A 84 5.69 2.67 13.00
CA SER A 84 6.54 3.65 13.67
C SER A 84 6.50 5.03 13.00
N ILE A 85 6.42 5.07 11.67
CA ILE A 85 6.26 6.30 10.87
C ILE A 85 4.90 6.93 11.20
N LEU A 86 3.81 6.16 11.08
CA LEU A 86 2.46 6.65 11.33
C LEU A 86 2.27 7.17 12.76
N ARG A 87 2.84 6.48 13.76
CA ARG A 87 2.78 6.94 15.16
C ARG A 87 3.55 8.24 15.40
N THR A 88 4.54 8.54 14.58
CA THR A 88 5.30 9.80 14.68
C THR A 88 4.56 10.95 13.98
N ALA A 89 3.85 10.65 12.89
CA ALA A 89 3.05 11.61 12.14
C ALA A 89 1.75 12.05 12.88
N ASP A 90 1.35 11.32 13.92
CA ASP A 90 0.19 11.61 14.78
C ASP A 90 0.53 12.54 15.97
N ARG A 91 1.61 13.30 15.88
CA ARG A 91 2.00 14.29 16.90
C ARG A 91 1.76 15.69 16.37
#